data_AF-A0A6N8EKF9-F1
#
_entry.id   AF-A0A6N8EKF9-F1
#
_cell.length_a   1.000
_cell.length_b   1.000
_cell.length_c   1.000
_cell.angle_alpha   90.00
_cell.angle_beta   90.00
_cell.angle_gamma   90.00
#
_symmetry.space_group_name_H-M   'P 1'
#
loop_
_entity.id
_entity.type
_entity.pdbx_description
1 polymer ?
#
loop_
_entity_poly.entity_id
_entity_poly.type
_entity_poly.pdbx_seq_one_letter_code
_entity_poly.pdbx_strand_id
1 'polypeptide(L)' 'MSISIRIDDGLYETAKIRAKAEMRSIPQQVAYWAKVGRAALDNPDLPIEFVRDTLLAIEEESEPFELPEA' A
#
# COMPACT_ATOMS: atom_id res chain seq x y z
N MET A 1 -14.41 -13.11 -1.04
CA MET A 1 -14.04 -14.03 -2.14
C MET A 1 -12.53 -14.04 -2.26
N SER A 2 -11.89 -15.20 -2.30
CA SER A 2 -10.44 -15.32 -2.58
C SER A 2 -10.26 -15.92 -3.97
N ILE A 3 -9.33 -15.34 -4.73
CA ILE A 3 -8.91 -15.85 -6.04
C ILE A 3 -7.46 -16.29 -5.88
N SER A 4 -7.17 -17.54 -6.24
CA SER A 4 -5.81 -18.07 -6.21
C SER A 4 -5.04 -17.57 -7.45
N ILE A 5 -3.85 -17.05 -7.23
CA ILE A 5 -2.94 -16.61 -8.29
C ILE A 5 -1.60 -17.34 -8.12
N ARG A 6 -0.97 -17.72 -9.25
CA ARG A 6 0.41 -18.20 -9.22
C ARG A 6 1.35 -17.01 -9.17
N ILE A 7 2.37 -17.11 -8.33
CA ILE A 7 3.42 -16.12 -8.18
C ILE A 7 4.77 -16.82 -8.24
N ASP A 8 5.78 -16.08 -8.67
CA ASP A 8 7.17 -16.55 -8.68
C ASP A 8 7.67 -16.80 -7.25
N ASP A 9 8.49 -17.84 -7.06
CA ASP A 9 9.02 -18.24 -5.75
C ASP A 9 9.91 -17.14 -5.14
N GLY A 10 10.67 -16.43 -5.97
CA GLY A 10 11.51 -15.31 -5.52
C GLY A 10 10.68 -14.13 -5.03
N LEU A 11 9.59 -13.81 -5.73
CA LEU A 11 8.63 -12.79 -5.29
C LEU A 11 7.96 -13.21 -3.97
N TYR A 12 7.58 -14.48 -3.84
CA TYR A 12 6.95 -15.00 -2.62
C TYR A 12 7.87 -14.89 -1.40
N GLU A 13 9.13 -15.33 -1.51
CA GLU A 13 10.08 -15.26 -0.39
C GLU A 13 10.41 -13.80 -0.02
N THR A 14 10.50 -12.90 -1.02
CA THR A 14 10.68 -11.46 -0.75
C THR A 14 9.48 -10.88 -0.01
N ALA A 15 8.26 -11.21 -0.46
CA ALA A 15 7.02 -10.77 0.19
C ALA A 15 6.93 -11.30 1.62
N LYS A 16 7.31 -12.55 1.87
CA LYS A 16 7.30 -13.18 3.20
C LYS A 16 8.22 -12.47 4.20
N ILE A 17 9.44 -12.12 3.78
CA ILE A 17 10.39 -11.39 4.64
C ILE A 17 9.83 -10.00 5.00
N ARG A 18 9.31 -9.28 3.99
CA ARG A 18 8.80 -7.91 4.16
C ARG A 18 7.49 -7.88 4.95
N ALA A 19 6.59 -8.81 4.68
CA ALA A 19 5.33 -8.99 5.41
C ALA A 19 5.60 -9.19 6.91
N LYS A 20 6.60 -10.01 7.27
CA LYS A 20 7.00 -10.21 8.66
C LYS A 20 7.52 -8.92 9.31
N ALA A 21 8.34 -8.14 8.59
CA ALA A 21 8.89 -6.88 9.10
C ALA A 21 7.82 -5.79 9.27
N GLU A 22 6.82 -5.77 8.39
CA GLU A 22 5.78 -4.74 8.34
C GLU A 22 4.46 -5.19 8.98
N MET A 23 4.47 -6.31 9.71
CA MET A 23 3.31 -6.88 10.41
C MET A 23 2.08 -7.11 9.51
N ARG A 24 2.31 -7.57 8.28
CA ARG A 24 1.25 -7.97 7.32
C ARG A 24 1.27 -9.48 7.07
N SER A 25 0.16 -10.03 6.58
CA SER A 25 0.20 -11.35 5.94
C SER A 25 0.89 -11.27 4.57
N ILE A 26 1.39 -12.41 4.08
CA ILE A 26 2.07 -12.47 2.78
C ILE A 26 1.17 -11.97 1.63
N PRO A 27 -0.11 -12.40 1.53
CA PRO A 27 -1.00 -11.88 0.48
C PRO A 27 -1.25 -10.37 0.61
N GLN A 28 -1.35 -9.84 1.84
CA GLN A 28 -1.51 -8.40 2.07
C GLN A 28 -0.27 -7.61 1.62
N GLN A 29 0.94 -8.13 1.84
CA GLN A 29 2.15 -7.47 1.37
C GLN A 29 2.22 -7.40 -0.16
N VAL A 30 1.84 -8.48 -0.86
CA VAL A 30 1.77 -8.49 -2.33
C VAL A 30 0.69 -7.52 -2.83
N ALA A 31 -0.49 -7.53 -2.20
CA ALA A 31 -1.57 -6.60 -2.53
C ALA A 31 -1.17 -5.14 -2.32
N TYR A 32 -0.41 -4.85 -1.25
CA TYR A 32 0.14 -3.53 -0.98
C TYR A 32 1.09 -3.07 -2.09
N TRP A 33 2.05 -3.91 -2.51
CA TRP A 33 2.93 -3.58 -3.63
C TRP A 33 2.17 -3.39 -4.94
N ALA A 34 1.14 -4.18 -5.20
CA ALA A 34 0.29 -4.00 -6.37
C ALA A 34 -0.48 -2.66 -6.33
N LYS A 35 -1.02 -2.28 -5.17
CA LYS A 35 -1.73 -1.00 -4.97
C LYS A 35 -0.79 0.19 -5.21
N VAL A 36 0.39 0.18 -4.58
CA VAL A 36 1.39 1.25 -4.72
C VAL A 36 1.94 1.29 -6.15
N GLY A 37 2.32 0.13 -6.71
CA GLY A 37 2.88 0.03 -8.06
C GLY A 37 1.92 0.52 -9.13
N ARG A 38 0.64 0.16 -9.04
CA ARG A 38 -0.39 0.69 -9.95
C ARG A 38 -0.51 2.20 -9.84
N ALA A 39 -0.61 2.73 -8.62
CA ALA A 39 -0.73 4.18 -8.42
C ALA A 39 0.49 4.95 -8.92
N ALA A 40 1.70 4.39 -8.78
CA ALA A 40 2.93 4.98 -9.32
C ALA A 40 2.98 4.92 -10.86
N LEU A 41 2.49 3.84 -11.49
CA LEU A 41 2.38 3.76 -12.95
C LEU A 41 1.37 4.75 -13.52
N ASP A 42 0.25 4.96 -12.82
CA ASP A 42 -0.79 5.91 -13.21
C ASP A 42 -0.33 7.37 -13.01
N ASN A 43 0.69 7.61 -12.16
CA ASN A 43 1.21 8.94 -11.82
C ASN A 43 2.76 8.95 -11.90
N PRO A 44 3.35 8.85 -13.10
CA PRO A 44 4.79 8.64 -13.28
C PRO A 44 5.66 9.82 -12.81
N ASP A 45 5.07 11.01 -12.71
CA ASP A 45 5.75 12.23 -12.28
C ASP A 45 5.87 12.33 -10.75
N LEU A 46 5.15 11.49 -10.00
CA LEU A 46 5.15 11.49 -8.55
C LEU A 46 6.20 10.52 -7.99
N PRO A 47 7.01 10.93 -7.00
CA PRO A 47 7.87 10.02 -6.26
C PRO A 47 7.07 8.88 -5.63
N ILE A 48 7.64 7.67 -5.61
CA ILE A 48 6.95 6.49 -5.09
C ILE A 48 6.63 6.62 -3.60
N GLU A 49 7.48 7.30 -2.84
CA GLU A 49 7.25 7.61 -1.43
C GLU A 49 6.03 8.51 -1.25
N PHE A 50 5.86 9.53 -2.11
CA PHE A 50 4.68 10.41 -2.08
C PHE A 50 3.40 9.63 -2.38
N VAL A 51 3.42 8.76 -3.40
CA VAL A 51 2.28 7.90 -3.73
C VAL A 51 1.92 7.00 -2.55
N ARG A 52 2.91 6.35 -1.94
CA ARG A 52 2.72 5.49 -0.76
C ARG A 52 2.07 6.25 0.40
N ASP A 53 2.64 7.39 0.76
CA ASP A 53 2.22 8.14 1.95
C ASP A 53 0.84 8.76 1.73
N THR A 54 0.54 9.21 0.51
CA THR A 54 -0.81 9.67 0.12
C THR A 54 -1.84 8.55 0.23
N LEU A 55 -1.51 7.33 -0.24
CA LEU A 55 -2.40 6.17 -0.12
C LEU A 55 -2.66 5.78 1.34
N LEU A 56 -1.69 5.98 2.23
CA LEU A 56 -1.87 5.78 3.67
C LEU A 56 -2.81 6.85 4.24
N ALA A 57 -2.55 8.12 3.95
CA ALA A 57 -3.32 9.25 4.45
C ALA A 57 -4.81 9.21 4.01
N ILE A 58 -5.10 8.65 2.84
CA ILE A 58 -6.49 8.44 2.37
C ILE A 58 -7.24 7.40 3.21
N GLU A 59 -6.55 6.41 3.77
CA GLU A 59 -7.15 5.34 4.58
C GLU A 59 -7.17 5.69 6.07
N GLU A 60 -6.41 6.70 6.49
CA GLU A 60 -6.45 7.23 7.86
C GLU A 60 -7.79 7.92 8.12
N GLU A 61 -8.23 7.89 9.38
CA GLU A 61 -9.46 8.55 9.80
C GLU A 61 -9.26 10.06 9.74
N SER A 62 -10.01 10.74 8.86
CA SER A 62 -9.98 12.19 8.75
C SER A 62 -10.94 12.81 9.76
N GLU A 63 -10.44 13.66 10.64
CA GLU A 63 -11.32 14.49 11.48
C GLU A 63 -11.73 15.78 10.73
N PRO A 64 -13.01 16.18 10.79
CA PRO A 64 -13.44 17.47 10.29
C PRO A 64 -12.66 18.60 10.99
N PHE A 65 -12.07 19.49 10.21
CA PHE A 65 -11.46 20.68 10.76
C PHE A 65 -12.54 21.65 11.24
N GLU A 66 -12.66 21.84 12.55
CA GLU A 66 -13.54 22.85 13.15
C GLU A 66 -12.83 24.22 13.17
N LEU A 67 -13.45 25.21 12.51
CA LEU A 67 -12.98 26.59 12.57
C LEU A 67 -13.25 27.16 13.97
N PRO A 68 -12.27 27.82 14.62
CA PRO A 68 -12.51 28.48 15.88
C PRO A 68 -13.59 29.56 15.72
N GLU A 69 -14.51 29.65 16.69
CA GLU A 69 -15.47 30.76 16.75
C GLU A 69 -14.71 32.09 16.93
N ALA A 70 -15.07 33.08 16.12
CA ALA A 70 -14.41 34.38 16.02
C ALA A 70 -14.67 35.29 17.24
#